data_AF-A0A2C9M7D3-F1
#
_entry.id   AF-A0A2C9M7D3-F1
#
_cell.length_a   1.000
_cell.length_b   1.000
_cell.length_c   1.000
_cell.angle_alpha   90.00
_cell.angle_beta   90.00
_cell.angle_gamma   90.00
#
_symmetry.space_group_name_H-M   'P 1'
#
loop_
_entity.id
_entity.type
_entity.pdbx_description
1 polymer ?
#
loop_
_entity_poly.entity_id
_entity_poly.type
_entity_poly.pdbx_seq_one_letter_code
_entity_poly.pdbx_strand_id
1 'polypeptide(L)'
;MSVNATKPYVTPKNETVEAVLSVNYAVETDSAHGMFNSCRDVQSYDNSRALSFMCGEDAETCTPQRWLDYMGNSSKSEAPFDIYFSLSSRNVTINNTVLVPLDMKPVPCYKAVSSTSKPCRCTDCPKALCEFVLPTVSPLFRTENIIIRRPKNSTRVPWKNKNYTSIFDITFMHQILDLQLSITNLTAEYRNENITLEDICYAPLRPDNNNCTVMSIFNYYQNSHEMLDKVVMDDYGWFVVANYLDHFLYCVWDPAALADTTKLRTPCLGTFGGPVYPSLALRDYQGQEYWTAKALVITFDVLNSKKVKAWEKSFYAFMKEYKTLNKDLDITYFSKVTTPSYLVHLEIIYGSKNNVRSE
;
A
#
# COMPACT_ATOMS: atom_id res chain seq x y z
N MET A 1 -9.26 -11.42 -39.55
CA MET A 1 -9.81 -11.43 -38.18
C MET A 1 -8.63 -11.58 -37.22
N SER A 2 -8.60 -10.84 -36.12
CA SER A 2 -7.47 -10.86 -35.16
C SER A 2 -7.66 -11.89 -34.03
N VAL A 3 -8.85 -12.50 -33.96
CA VAL A 3 -9.26 -13.41 -32.88
C VAL A 3 -9.76 -14.73 -33.45
N ASN A 4 -9.48 -15.84 -32.76
CA ASN A 4 -10.10 -17.14 -33.02
C ASN A 4 -10.50 -17.83 -31.71
N ALA A 5 -11.74 -18.33 -31.62
CA ALA A 5 -12.28 -19.00 -30.43
C ALA A 5 -11.81 -20.45 -30.34
N THR A 6 -11.52 -20.91 -29.13
CA THR A 6 -11.07 -22.27 -28.85
C THR A 6 -12.00 -22.97 -27.87
N LYS A 7 -12.76 -23.93 -28.43
CA LYS A 7 -13.62 -24.98 -27.82
C LYS A 7 -15.07 -24.57 -27.51
N PRO A 8 -16.06 -25.41 -27.89
CA PRO A 8 -17.43 -25.33 -27.36
C PRO A 8 -17.51 -25.87 -25.91
N TYR A 9 -18.54 -25.46 -25.17
CA TYR A 9 -18.78 -25.84 -23.77
C TYR A 9 -19.97 -26.80 -23.66
N VAL A 10 -19.87 -27.79 -22.76
CA VAL A 10 -21.00 -28.65 -22.40
C VAL A 10 -21.40 -28.30 -20.98
N THR A 11 -22.67 -27.93 -20.78
CA THR A 11 -23.19 -27.53 -19.47
C THR A 11 -23.27 -28.71 -18.50
N PRO A 12 -23.35 -28.45 -17.18
CA PRO A 12 -23.59 -29.49 -16.18
C PRO A 12 -24.91 -30.27 -16.37
N LYS A 13 -25.82 -29.76 -17.21
CA LYS A 13 -27.07 -30.43 -17.61
C LYS A 13 -26.93 -31.31 -18.85
N ASN A 14 -25.69 -31.55 -19.32
CA ASN A 14 -25.39 -32.30 -20.53
C ASN A 14 -25.93 -31.67 -21.84
N GLU A 15 -26.24 -30.37 -21.81
CA GLU A 15 -26.61 -29.61 -23.00
C GLU A 15 -25.34 -29.01 -23.60
N THR A 16 -25.09 -29.32 -24.88
CA THR A 16 -24.02 -28.67 -25.66
C THR A 16 -24.49 -27.26 -26.03
N VAL A 17 -23.81 -26.25 -25.49
CA VAL A 17 -24.05 -24.85 -25.83
C VAL A 17 -22.78 -24.25 -26.41
N GLU A 18 -22.93 -23.44 -27.44
CA GLU A 18 -21.80 -22.78 -28.05
C GLU A 18 -21.36 -21.62 -27.14
N ALA A 19 -20.30 -21.85 -26.36
CA ALA A 19 -19.68 -20.83 -25.52
C ALA A 19 -18.17 -20.79 -25.79
N VAL A 20 -17.60 -19.60 -25.68
CA VAL A 20 -16.18 -19.35 -25.90
C VAL A 20 -15.44 -19.49 -24.57
N LEU A 21 -14.64 -20.54 -24.43
CA LEU A 21 -13.87 -20.82 -23.20
C LEU A 21 -12.47 -20.22 -23.22
N SER A 22 -11.92 -19.99 -24.40
CA SER A 22 -10.66 -19.29 -24.59
C SER A 22 -10.60 -18.71 -26.00
N VAL A 23 -9.70 -17.75 -26.22
CA VAL A 23 -9.43 -17.22 -27.56
C VAL A 23 -7.94 -17.03 -27.78
N ASN A 24 -7.54 -17.09 -29.05
CA ASN A 24 -6.22 -16.62 -29.49
C ASN A 24 -6.39 -15.23 -30.09
N TYR A 25 -5.54 -14.28 -29.69
CA TYR A 25 -5.61 -12.89 -30.10
C TYR A 25 -4.26 -12.43 -30.66
N ALA A 26 -4.19 -12.14 -31.96
CA ALA A 26 -2.99 -11.59 -32.58
C ALA A 26 -2.96 -10.06 -32.44
N VAL A 27 -1.87 -9.51 -31.92
CA VAL A 27 -1.67 -8.06 -31.75
C VAL A 27 -0.42 -7.64 -32.51
N GLU A 28 -0.48 -6.52 -33.19
CA GLU A 28 0.68 -5.97 -33.88
C GLU A 28 1.74 -5.53 -32.85
N THR A 29 3.01 -5.84 -33.14
CA THR A 29 4.13 -5.65 -32.20
C THR A 29 4.29 -4.19 -31.77
N ASP A 30 4.31 -3.24 -32.71
CA ASP A 30 4.51 -1.82 -32.43
C ASP A 30 3.34 -1.22 -31.65
N SER A 31 2.12 -1.71 -31.90
CA SER A 31 0.88 -1.36 -31.20
C SER A 31 0.98 -1.77 -29.73
N ALA A 32 1.35 -3.02 -29.46
CA ALA A 32 1.54 -3.52 -28.10
C ALA A 32 2.69 -2.80 -27.37
N HIS A 33 3.80 -2.54 -28.06
CA HIS A 33 4.94 -1.80 -27.49
C HIS A 33 4.59 -0.34 -27.19
N GLY A 34 3.87 0.35 -28.08
CA GLY A 34 3.46 1.73 -27.85
C GLY A 34 2.40 1.85 -26.76
N MET A 35 1.49 0.86 -26.64
CA MET A 35 0.56 0.76 -25.50
C MET A 35 1.33 0.60 -24.19
N PHE A 36 2.26 -0.37 -24.12
CA PHE A 36 3.09 -0.60 -22.95
C PHE A 36 3.91 0.63 -22.56
N ASN A 37 4.60 1.24 -23.52
CA ASN A 37 5.46 2.40 -23.28
C ASN A 37 4.69 3.65 -22.85
N SER A 38 3.39 3.74 -23.17
CA SER A 38 2.55 4.86 -22.73
C SER A 38 2.08 4.69 -21.28
N CYS A 39 2.13 3.48 -20.73
CA CYS A 39 1.64 3.17 -19.38
C CYS A 39 2.76 2.78 -18.39
N ARG A 40 3.97 2.46 -18.88
CA ARG A 40 5.03 1.86 -18.05
C ARG A 40 5.52 2.72 -16.88
N ASP A 41 5.38 4.04 -17.00
CA ASP A 41 5.89 5.01 -16.02
C ASP A 41 4.76 5.56 -15.12
N VAL A 42 3.52 5.11 -15.30
CA VAL A 42 2.36 5.54 -14.49
C VAL A 42 2.56 5.10 -13.06
N GLN A 43 2.49 6.06 -12.13
CA GLN A 43 2.66 5.79 -10.72
C GLN A 43 1.34 5.40 -10.07
N SER A 44 1.43 4.46 -9.14
CA SER A 44 0.38 4.20 -8.15
C SER A 44 0.55 5.17 -6.99
N TYR A 45 -0.44 5.19 -6.08
CA TYR A 45 -0.48 6.09 -4.94
C TYR A 45 0.71 5.95 -3.97
N ASP A 46 1.42 4.82 -4.00
CA ASP A 46 2.61 4.53 -3.19
C ASP A 46 3.95 4.83 -3.85
N ASN A 47 3.93 5.49 -5.00
CA ASN A 47 5.09 5.71 -5.87
C ASN A 47 5.66 4.42 -6.48
N SER A 48 5.00 3.26 -6.35
CA SER A 48 5.29 2.11 -7.21
C SER A 48 4.71 2.34 -8.61
N ARG A 49 5.13 1.55 -9.59
CA ARG A 49 4.55 1.62 -10.95
C ARG A 49 3.26 0.80 -10.97
N ALA A 50 2.21 1.35 -11.59
CA ALA A 50 0.92 0.67 -11.70
C ALA A 50 1.03 -0.72 -12.36
N LEU A 51 2.00 -0.92 -13.26
CA LEU A 51 2.27 -2.23 -13.87
C LEU A 51 2.66 -3.33 -12.88
N SER A 52 3.21 -3.00 -11.70
CA SER A 52 3.54 -4.00 -10.68
C SER A 52 2.30 -4.78 -10.21
N PHE A 53 1.12 -4.16 -10.27
CA PHE A 53 -0.16 -4.80 -9.94
C PHE A 53 -0.81 -5.50 -11.14
N MET A 54 -0.33 -5.26 -12.36
CA MET A 54 -0.97 -5.71 -13.60
C MET A 54 -0.08 -6.63 -14.45
N CYS A 55 1.11 -7.02 -13.96
CA CYS A 55 2.06 -7.84 -14.73
C CYS A 55 2.38 -9.19 -14.06
N GLY A 56 1.87 -9.41 -12.84
CA GLY A 56 2.16 -10.60 -12.03
C GLY A 56 3.60 -10.69 -11.52
N GLU A 57 4.40 -9.64 -11.72
CA GLU A 57 5.78 -9.44 -11.24
C GLU A 57 6.06 -7.92 -11.16
N ASP A 58 7.26 -7.57 -10.69
CA ASP A 58 7.71 -6.18 -10.61
C ASP A 58 7.70 -5.49 -11.98
N ALA A 59 7.31 -4.20 -12.00
CA ALA A 59 7.23 -3.41 -13.22
C ALA A 59 8.57 -3.26 -13.96
N GLU A 60 9.72 -3.41 -13.29
CA GLU A 60 11.05 -3.36 -13.93
C GLU A 60 11.32 -4.58 -14.82
N THR A 61 10.79 -5.76 -14.48
CA THR A 61 10.95 -6.99 -15.27
C THR A 61 9.79 -7.23 -16.24
N CYS A 62 8.77 -6.38 -16.20
CA CYS A 62 7.59 -6.48 -17.03
C CYS A 62 7.89 -6.18 -18.52
N THR A 63 7.30 -6.95 -19.42
CA THR A 63 7.39 -6.77 -20.88
C THR A 63 6.00 -6.63 -21.51
N PRO A 64 5.85 -6.10 -22.73
CA PRO A 64 4.55 -5.99 -23.40
C PRO A 64 3.81 -7.33 -23.52
N GLN A 65 4.54 -8.40 -23.90
CA GLN A 65 3.97 -9.75 -23.98
C GLN A 65 3.49 -10.22 -22.62
N ARG A 66 4.33 -10.07 -21.59
CA ARG A 66 4.01 -10.55 -20.25
C ARG A 66 2.81 -9.82 -19.63
N TRP A 67 2.74 -8.52 -19.82
CA TRP A 67 1.61 -7.71 -19.37
C TRP A 67 0.30 -8.21 -19.98
N LEU A 68 0.29 -8.42 -21.31
CA LEU A 68 -0.86 -8.97 -22.01
C LEU A 68 -1.20 -10.40 -21.57
N ASP A 69 -0.19 -11.27 -21.40
CA ASP A 69 -0.39 -12.63 -20.90
C ASP A 69 -1.01 -12.64 -19.50
N TYR A 70 -0.60 -11.73 -18.62
CA TYR A 70 -1.19 -11.58 -17.29
C TYR A 70 -2.65 -11.14 -17.38
N MET A 71 -2.94 -10.10 -18.16
CA MET A 71 -4.31 -9.61 -18.39
C MET A 71 -5.24 -10.64 -19.04
N GLY A 72 -4.68 -11.58 -19.81
CA GLY A 72 -5.42 -12.65 -20.45
C GLY A 72 -5.55 -13.92 -19.62
N ASN A 73 -4.97 -13.99 -18.42
CA ASN A 73 -4.93 -15.21 -17.62
C ASN A 73 -6.05 -15.23 -16.59
N SER A 74 -7.05 -16.10 -16.75
CA SER A 74 -8.20 -16.16 -15.84
C SER A 74 -7.90 -16.77 -14.48
N SER A 75 -6.72 -17.39 -14.31
CA SER A 75 -6.31 -18.00 -13.03
C SER A 75 -5.49 -17.05 -12.15
N LYS A 76 -4.91 -16.00 -12.74
CA LYS A 76 -3.96 -15.08 -12.08
C LYS A 76 -4.38 -13.62 -12.09
N SER A 77 -5.40 -13.29 -12.88
CA SER A 77 -5.98 -11.96 -13.01
C SER A 77 -7.52 -12.05 -12.93
N GLU A 78 -8.19 -10.91 -13.05
CA GLU A 78 -9.66 -10.82 -13.10
C GLU A 78 -10.25 -11.13 -14.50
N ALA A 79 -9.49 -11.78 -15.38
CA ALA A 79 -9.97 -12.15 -16.70
C ALA A 79 -11.09 -13.22 -16.60
N PRO A 80 -12.24 -13.05 -17.27
CA PRO A 80 -13.36 -13.99 -17.17
C PRO A 80 -13.11 -15.32 -17.88
N PHE A 81 -12.18 -15.36 -18.83
CA PHE A 81 -11.73 -16.55 -19.58
C PHE A 81 -10.33 -16.31 -20.16
N ASP A 82 -9.65 -17.37 -20.58
CA ASP A 82 -8.27 -17.27 -21.06
C ASP A 82 -8.16 -16.62 -22.45
N ILE A 83 -7.27 -15.65 -22.57
CA ILE A 83 -6.92 -14.96 -23.81
C ILE A 83 -5.42 -15.15 -24.07
N TYR A 84 -5.08 -15.83 -25.16
CA TYR A 84 -3.70 -16.06 -25.57
C TYR A 84 -3.25 -15.02 -26.59
N PHE A 85 -2.43 -14.07 -26.14
CA PHE A 85 -1.93 -12.99 -26.99
C PHE A 85 -0.70 -13.42 -27.79
N SER A 86 -0.70 -13.16 -29.10
CA SER A 86 0.43 -13.37 -29.99
C SER A 86 0.88 -12.05 -30.60
N LEU A 87 2.01 -11.52 -30.13
CA LEU A 87 2.60 -10.30 -30.67
C LEU A 87 3.35 -10.61 -31.96
N SER A 88 2.94 -10.01 -33.08
CA SER A 88 3.56 -10.24 -34.38
C SER A 88 3.29 -9.09 -35.34
N SER A 89 4.28 -8.69 -36.13
CA SER A 89 4.10 -7.73 -37.23
C SER A 89 3.69 -8.39 -38.55
N ARG A 90 3.44 -9.72 -38.53
CA ARG A 90 3.01 -10.52 -39.67
C ARG A 90 1.82 -11.40 -39.28
N ASN A 91 1.06 -11.84 -40.28
CA ASN A 91 -0.02 -12.80 -40.07
C ASN A 91 0.47 -14.06 -39.32
N VAL A 92 -0.31 -14.50 -38.35
CA VAL A 92 0.00 -15.67 -37.51
C VAL A 92 -1.01 -16.76 -37.82
N THR A 93 -0.55 -17.98 -38.06
CA THR A 93 -1.45 -19.12 -38.30
C THR A 93 -1.59 -19.92 -37.02
N ILE A 94 -2.82 -20.02 -36.48
CA ILE A 94 -3.15 -20.80 -35.28
C ILE A 94 -4.33 -21.69 -35.61
N ASN A 95 -4.19 -23.01 -35.42
CA ASN A 95 -5.24 -24.01 -35.71
C ASN A 95 -5.83 -23.86 -37.13
N ASN A 96 -4.97 -23.80 -38.15
CA ASN A 96 -5.31 -23.57 -39.56
C ASN A 96 -6.07 -22.27 -39.86
N THR A 97 -6.17 -21.35 -38.88
CA THR A 97 -6.79 -20.04 -39.05
C THR A 97 -5.70 -18.99 -39.13
N VAL A 98 -5.71 -18.20 -40.20
CA VAL A 98 -4.79 -17.07 -40.37
C VAL A 98 -5.34 -15.87 -39.63
N LEU A 99 -4.66 -15.46 -38.57
CA LEU A 99 -4.94 -14.25 -37.81
C LEU A 99 -4.16 -13.08 -38.38
N VAL A 100 -4.85 -11.96 -38.56
CA VAL A 100 -4.24 -10.68 -38.92
C VAL A 100 -4.05 -9.90 -37.62
N PRO A 101 -2.80 -9.57 -37.21
CA PRO A 101 -2.54 -8.84 -35.99
C PRO A 101 -3.34 -7.53 -35.92
N LEU A 102 -3.94 -7.24 -34.77
CA LEU A 102 -4.61 -5.97 -34.54
C LEU A 102 -3.58 -4.85 -34.56
N ASP A 103 -3.70 -3.96 -35.54
CA ASP A 103 -2.90 -2.74 -35.65
C ASP A 103 -3.71 -1.55 -35.13
N MET A 104 -3.29 -0.99 -33.99
CA MET A 104 -3.85 0.20 -33.39
C MET A 104 -2.76 1.20 -33.13
N LYS A 105 -2.99 2.46 -33.54
CA LYS A 105 -2.02 3.54 -33.32
C LYS A 105 -2.02 3.95 -31.84
N PRO A 106 -0.93 3.69 -31.10
CA PRO A 106 -0.85 4.06 -29.70
C PRO A 106 -0.66 5.58 -29.57
N VAL A 107 -1.28 6.18 -28.56
CA VAL A 107 -1.09 7.60 -28.22
C VAL A 107 0.01 7.71 -27.18
N PRO A 108 1.13 8.40 -27.45
CA PRO A 108 2.19 8.55 -26.48
C PRO A 108 1.71 9.38 -25.28
N CYS A 109 2.19 9.04 -24.07
CA CYS A 109 1.73 9.64 -22.82
C CYS A 109 1.86 11.19 -22.74
N TYR A 110 2.80 11.78 -23.48
CA TYR A 110 3.01 13.23 -23.54
C TYR A 110 2.08 13.95 -24.54
N LYS A 111 1.13 13.24 -25.16
CA LYS A 111 0.17 13.79 -26.11
C LYS A 111 -1.26 13.58 -25.61
N ALA A 112 -2.11 14.60 -25.79
CA ALA A 112 -3.54 14.49 -25.53
C ALA A 112 -4.20 13.50 -26.51
N VAL A 113 -5.14 12.69 -26.00
CA VAL A 113 -5.90 11.71 -26.79
C VAL A 113 -6.92 12.40 -27.70
N SER A 114 -7.50 13.50 -27.22
CA SER A 114 -8.47 14.34 -27.93
C SER A 114 -8.27 15.83 -27.63
N SER A 115 -8.96 16.69 -28.36
CA SER A 115 -8.96 18.15 -28.16
C SER A 115 -9.50 18.60 -26.80
N THR A 116 -10.27 17.75 -26.11
CA THR A 116 -10.84 18.03 -24.78
C THR A 116 -10.02 17.43 -23.64
N SER A 117 -9.02 16.62 -23.95
CA SER A 117 -8.16 15.96 -22.96
C SER A 117 -6.82 16.68 -22.81
N LYS A 118 -6.14 16.44 -21.69
CA LYS A 118 -4.77 16.90 -21.46
C LYS A 118 -3.79 15.72 -21.57
N PRO A 119 -2.52 15.96 -21.93
CA PRO A 119 -1.46 14.96 -21.78
C PRO A 119 -1.33 14.45 -20.33
N CYS A 120 -0.66 13.32 -20.15
CA CYS A 120 -0.32 12.81 -18.83
C CYS A 120 0.55 13.81 -18.05
N ARG A 121 0.48 13.74 -16.72
CA ARG A 121 1.39 14.49 -15.84
C ARG A 121 2.80 13.93 -15.92
N CYS A 122 3.79 14.74 -15.60
CA CYS A 122 5.19 14.30 -15.66
C CYS A 122 5.55 13.25 -14.60
N THR A 123 4.77 13.14 -13.51
CA THR A 123 4.85 12.04 -12.53
C THR A 123 4.53 10.69 -13.14
N ASP A 124 3.60 10.66 -14.09
CA ASP A 124 3.11 9.43 -14.75
C ASP A 124 3.76 9.21 -16.14
N CYS A 125 4.45 10.22 -16.65
CA CYS A 125 5.07 10.23 -17.97
C CYS A 125 6.28 11.18 -17.95
N PRO A 126 7.51 10.68 -17.71
CA PRO A 126 8.72 11.51 -17.65
C PRO A 126 8.99 12.32 -18.93
N LYS A 127 8.40 11.92 -20.06
CA LYS A 127 8.47 12.63 -21.34
C LYS A 127 7.48 13.79 -21.45
N ALA A 128 6.49 13.90 -20.56
CA ALA A 128 5.60 15.05 -20.48
C ALA A 128 6.30 16.21 -19.77
N LEU A 129 6.09 17.43 -20.25
CA LEU A 129 6.67 18.64 -19.65
C LEU A 129 6.07 18.86 -18.25
N CYS A 130 6.91 18.98 -17.22
CA CYS A 130 6.46 19.47 -15.91
C CYS A 130 6.26 20.98 -15.98
N GLU A 131 5.02 21.46 -15.82
CA GLU A 131 4.81 22.84 -15.36
C GLU A 131 5.25 22.90 -13.89
N PHE A 132 6.40 23.52 -13.62
CA PHE A 132 6.84 23.79 -12.26
C PHE A 132 6.00 24.92 -11.66
N VAL A 133 4.88 24.57 -11.04
CA VAL A 133 4.20 25.45 -10.10
C VAL A 133 4.77 25.16 -8.73
N LEU A 134 5.59 26.08 -8.19
CA LEU A 134 6.01 26.02 -6.79
C LEU A 134 4.76 26.16 -5.91
N PRO A 135 4.37 25.15 -5.11
CA PRO A 135 3.21 25.30 -4.24
C PRO A 135 3.59 26.23 -3.09
N THR A 136 3.04 27.45 -3.08
CA THR A 136 2.97 28.31 -1.89
C THR A 136 1.71 27.98 -1.10
N VAL A 137 1.50 26.70 -0.76
CA VAL A 137 0.36 26.28 0.03
C VAL A 137 0.91 25.73 1.34
N SER A 138 0.62 26.42 2.44
CA SER A 138 0.83 25.83 3.77
C SER A 138 0.08 24.50 3.81
N PRO A 139 0.72 23.38 4.22
CA PRO A 139 0.07 22.08 4.13
C PRO A 139 -1.25 22.11 4.91
N LEU A 140 -2.29 21.57 4.27
CA LEU A 140 -3.66 21.49 4.79
C LEU A 140 -3.70 20.72 6.13
N PHE A 141 -2.78 19.77 6.28
CA PHE A 141 -2.63 18.89 7.43
C PHE A 141 -1.27 19.08 8.13
N ARG A 142 -1.21 18.66 9.38
CA ARG A 142 -0.04 18.58 10.26
C ARG A 142 0.10 17.11 10.68
N THR A 143 1.31 16.66 10.89
CA THR A 143 1.59 15.25 11.18
C THR A 143 2.24 15.12 12.54
N GLU A 144 1.68 14.25 13.37
CA GLU A 144 2.19 13.91 14.69
C GLU A 144 2.76 12.50 14.59
N ASN A 145 4.09 12.38 14.65
CA ASN A 145 4.80 11.14 14.36
C ASN A 145 5.40 10.55 15.62
N ILE A 146 5.37 9.23 15.73
CA ILE A 146 6.02 8.47 16.80
C ILE A 146 6.87 7.38 16.15
N ILE A 147 8.12 7.27 16.57
CA ILE A 147 9.05 6.22 16.17
C ILE A 147 9.45 5.44 17.41
N ILE A 148 9.24 4.12 17.38
CA ILE A 148 9.43 3.24 18.54
C ILE A 148 10.38 2.11 18.17
N ARG A 149 11.44 1.92 18.97
CA ARG A 149 12.46 0.89 18.80
C ARG A 149 12.69 0.10 20.09
N ARG A 150 13.18 -1.13 19.95
CA ARG A 150 13.63 -2.00 21.07
C ARG A 150 15.12 -2.35 20.94
N PRO A 151 16.05 -1.37 20.98
CA PRO A 151 17.46 -1.60 20.62
C PRO A 151 18.17 -2.60 21.54
N LYS A 152 17.71 -2.75 22.80
CA LYS A 152 18.27 -3.69 23.77
C LYS A 152 17.70 -5.12 23.65
N ASN A 153 16.66 -5.32 22.85
CA ASN A 153 15.99 -6.61 22.69
C ASN A 153 16.33 -7.21 21.32
N SER A 154 17.19 -8.22 21.31
CA SER A 154 17.63 -8.95 20.11
C SER A 154 16.82 -10.21 19.82
N THR A 155 15.75 -10.48 20.59
CA THR A 155 14.88 -11.64 20.39
C THR A 155 14.34 -11.67 18.97
N ARG A 156 14.25 -12.87 18.41
CA ARG A 156 13.63 -13.12 17.12
C ARG A 156 12.32 -13.86 17.32
N VAL A 157 11.34 -13.53 16.50
CA VAL A 157 10.05 -14.22 16.45
C VAL A 157 10.07 -15.10 15.20
N PRO A 158 10.40 -16.40 15.31
CA PRO A 158 10.42 -17.29 14.16
C PRO A 158 8.98 -17.64 13.75
N TRP A 159 8.69 -17.54 12.46
CA TRP A 159 7.43 -18.00 11.89
C TRP A 159 7.65 -18.50 10.47
N LYS A 160 7.30 -19.77 10.23
CA LYS A 160 7.60 -20.48 8.97
C LYS A 160 9.08 -20.32 8.61
N ASN A 161 9.39 -19.80 7.42
CA ASN A 161 10.76 -19.64 6.94
C ASN A 161 11.34 -18.24 7.19
N LYS A 162 10.77 -17.46 8.13
CA LYS A 162 11.19 -16.08 8.42
C LYS A 162 11.46 -15.88 9.90
N ASN A 163 12.47 -15.04 10.19
CA ASN A 163 12.83 -14.62 11.54
C ASN A 163 12.54 -13.12 11.70
N TYR A 164 11.40 -12.80 12.28
CA TYR A 164 10.99 -11.43 12.54
C TYR A 164 11.83 -10.84 13.69
N THR A 165 12.02 -9.53 13.69
CA THR A 165 12.65 -8.80 14.80
C THR A 165 11.75 -8.72 16.03
N SER A 166 12.32 -8.27 17.15
CA SER A 166 11.63 -8.13 18.44
C SER A 166 10.47 -7.12 18.45
N ILE A 167 10.31 -6.29 17.41
CA ILE A 167 9.17 -5.37 17.29
C ILE A 167 7.89 -6.08 16.85
N PHE A 168 7.99 -7.32 16.34
CA PHE A 168 6.85 -8.14 15.94
C PHE A 168 6.44 -9.15 17.02
N ASP A 169 7.06 -9.08 18.20
CA ASP A 169 6.63 -9.86 19.36
C ASP A 169 5.19 -9.48 19.73
N ILE A 170 4.30 -10.46 19.85
CA ILE A 170 2.86 -10.23 19.99
C ILE A 170 2.52 -9.38 21.23
N THR A 171 3.18 -9.65 22.36
CA THR A 171 3.00 -8.88 23.60
C THR A 171 3.39 -7.41 23.41
N PHE A 172 4.51 -7.17 22.72
CA PHE A 172 4.94 -5.81 22.39
C PHE A 172 4.02 -5.14 21.37
N MET A 173 3.51 -5.88 20.38
CA MET A 173 2.51 -5.37 19.44
C MET A 173 1.26 -4.89 20.18
N HIS A 174 0.74 -5.65 21.14
CA HIS A 174 -0.38 -5.18 21.98
C HIS A 174 -0.02 -3.94 22.80
N GLN A 175 1.16 -3.90 23.42
CA GLN A 175 1.61 -2.72 24.18
C GLN A 175 1.61 -1.45 23.31
N ILE A 176 2.06 -1.55 22.06
CA ILE A 176 2.10 -0.40 21.16
C ILE A 176 0.71 -0.09 20.56
N LEU A 177 -0.15 -1.09 20.39
CA LEU A 177 -1.56 -0.87 20.06
C LEU A 177 -2.28 -0.12 21.19
N ASP A 178 -2.06 -0.49 22.45
CA ASP A 178 -2.59 0.23 23.62
C ASP A 178 -2.13 1.68 23.65
N LEU A 179 -0.85 1.94 23.35
CA LEU A 179 -0.32 3.28 23.20
C LEU A 179 -1.08 4.08 22.13
N GLN A 180 -1.26 3.50 20.96
CA GLN A 180 -2.00 4.14 19.86
C GLN A 180 -3.44 4.45 20.27
N LEU A 181 -4.16 3.49 20.84
CA LEU A 181 -5.55 3.63 21.27
C LEU A 181 -5.69 4.66 22.41
N SER A 182 -4.70 4.75 23.29
CA SER A 182 -4.65 5.78 24.33
C SER A 182 -4.53 7.19 23.71
N ILE A 183 -3.72 7.34 22.66
CA ILE A 183 -3.54 8.60 21.96
C ILE A 183 -4.81 9.00 21.19
N THR A 184 -5.47 8.05 20.51
CA THR A 184 -6.72 8.33 19.80
C THR A 184 -7.83 8.79 20.74
N ASN A 185 -7.82 8.31 21.99
CA ASN A 185 -8.79 8.68 23.03
C ASN A 185 -8.37 9.92 23.84
N LEU A 186 -7.26 10.58 23.50
CA LEU A 186 -6.86 11.81 24.20
C LEU A 186 -7.88 12.90 23.99
N THR A 187 -8.17 13.59 25.10
CA THR A 187 -8.96 14.81 25.11
C THR A 187 -8.05 16.00 25.43
N ALA A 188 -8.44 17.17 24.94
CA ALA A 188 -7.83 18.43 25.32
C ALA A 188 -8.91 19.48 25.52
N GLU A 189 -8.64 20.47 26.36
CA GLU A 189 -9.57 21.58 26.58
C GLU A 189 -9.19 22.77 25.69
N TYR A 190 -10.16 23.31 24.95
CA TYR A 190 -10.01 24.52 24.15
C TYR A 190 -11.23 25.42 24.30
N ARG A 191 -11.07 26.56 24.97
CA ARG A 191 -12.16 27.55 25.20
C ARG A 191 -13.40 26.94 25.87
N ASN A 192 -13.19 26.13 26.92
CA ASN A 192 -14.23 25.39 27.66
C ASN A 192 -14.97 24.31 26.83
N GLU A 193 -14.45 23.94 25.65
CA GLU A 193 -14.87 22.75 24.91
C GLU A 193 -13.83 21.66 25.07
N ASN A 194 -14.26 20.42 25.33
CA ASN A 194 -13.41 19.25 25.20
C ASN A 194 -13.31 18.90 23.71
N ILE A 195 -12.10 18.86 23.20
CA ILE A 195 -11.78 18.45 21.84
C ILE A 195 -11.13 17.06 21.85
N THR A 196 -11.51 16.24 20.90
CA THR A 196 -10.98 14.89 20.65
C THR A 196 -10.14 14.87 19.38
N LEU A 197 -9.51 13.74 19.08
CA LEU A 197 -8.84 13.55 17.80
C LEU A 197 -9.83 13.63 16.62
N GLU A 198 -11.04 13.08 16.73
CA GLU A 198 -12.05 13.05 15.67
C GLU A 198 -12.49 14.45 15.20
N ASP A 199 -12.47 15.42 16.11
CA ASP A 199 -12.82 16.82 15.85
C ASP A 199 -11.78 17.55 14.98
N ILE A 200 -10.54 17.07 14.98
CA ILE A 200 -9.39 17.76 14.37
C ILE A 200 -8.66 16.92 13.34
N CYS A 201 -8.90 15.62 13.25
CA CYS A 201 -8.16 14.73 12.36
C CYS A 201 -8.58 14.88 10.90
N TYR A 202 -7.69 14.45 10.01
CA TYR A 202 -8.04 14.19 8.62
C TYR A 202 -8.79 12.86 8.52
N ALA A 203 -9.95 12.87 7.84
CA ALA A 203 -10.77 11.70 7.58
C ALA A 203 -11.23 11.75 6.10
N PRO A 204 -10.61 10.97 5.20
CA PRO A 204 -10.76 11.14 3.75
C PRO A 204 -12.14 10.78 3.22
N LEU A 205 -12.86 9.89 3.91
CA LEU A 205 -14.16 9.35 3.51
C LEU A 205 -15.34 10.00 4.26
N ARG A 206 -15.11 11.12 4.95
CA ARG A 206 -16.18 11.85 5.63
C ARG A 206 -17.19 12.39 4.61
N PRO A 207 -18.52 12.27 4.84
CA PRO A 207 -19.20 11.79 6.07
C PRO A 207 -19.46 10.29 6.16
N ASP A 208 -19.22 9.52 5.11
CA ASP A 208 -19.56 8.08 5.05
C ASP A 208 -18.75 7.26 6.06
N ASN A 209 -17.51 7.68 6.34
CA ASN A 209 -16.67 7.13 7.40
C ASN A 209 -15.92 8.25 8.13
N ASN A 210 -16.14 8.34 9.45
CA ASN A 210 -15.57 9.38 10.30
C ASN A 210 -14.24 9.01 10.94
N ASN A 211 -13.75 7.78 10.73
CA ASN A 211 -12.49 7.32 11.31
C ASN A 211 -11.31 8.16 10.81
N CYS A 212 -10.50 8.60 11.76
CA CYS A 212 -9.29 9.37 11.49
C CYS A 212 -8.24 8.55 10.73
N THR A 213 -7.52 9.22 9.84
CA THR A 213 -6.32 8.64 9.24
C THR A 213 -5.21 8.51 10.29
N VAL A 214 -4.94 7.27 10.68
CA VAL A 214 -3.80 6.88 11.51
C VAL A 214 -2.96 5.93 10.68
N MET A 215 -1.71 6.29 10.38
CA MET A 215 -0.80 5.43 9.61
C MET A 215 0.05 4.61 10.57
N SER A 216 -0.25 3.31 10.66
CA SER A 216 0.49 2.34 11.46
C SER A 216 0.19 0.92 10.98
N ILE A 217 1.08 -0.04 11.24
CA ILE A 217 0.83 -1.44 10.89
C ILE A 217 -0.37 -2.04 11.65
N PHE A 218 -0.83 -1.40 12.72
CA PHE A 218 -2.00 -1.84 13.48
C PHE A 218 -3.31 -1.68 12.70
N ASN A 219 -3.32 -0.81 11.68
CA ASN A 219 -4.46 -0.69 10.78
C ASN A 219 -4.65 -1.91 9.87
N TYR A 220 -3.62 -2.73 9.63
CA TYR A 220 -3.80 -4.03 8.98
C TYR A 220 -4.75 -4.93 9.80
N TYR A 221 -4.78 -4.73 11.13
CA TYR A 221 -5.68 -5.43 12.05
C TYR A 221 -6.83 -4.54 12.50
N GLN A 222 -7.16 -3.50 11.72
CA GLN A 222 -8.23 -2.54 12.00
C GLN A 222 -8.18 -1.96 13.42
N ASN A 223 -6.98 -1.77 13.97
CA ASN A 223 -6.73 -1.28 15.33
C ASN A 223 -7.43 -2.12 16.43
N SER A 224 -7.58 -3.42 16.21
CA SER A 224 -8.26 -4.34 17.12
C SER A 224 -7.31 -5.39 17.69
N HIS A 225 -7.33 -5.55 19.02
CA HIS A 225 -6.62 -6.63 19.70
C HIS A 225 -7.15 -8.00 19.25
N GLU A 226 -8.47 -8.15 19.07
CA GLU A 226 -9.09 -9.39 18.62
C GLU A 226 -8.61 -9.80 17.22
N MET A 227 -8.49 -8.82 16.30
CA MET A 227 -8.00 -9.08 14.94
C MET A 227 -6.50 -9.40 14.94
N LEU A 228 -5.73 -8.78 15.83
CA LEU A 228 -4.31 -9.08 16.02
C LEU A 228 -4.10 -10.48 16.64
N ASP A 229 -4.99 -10.92 17.51
CA ASP A 229 -4.96 -12.26 18.14
C ASP A 229 -5.58 -13.37 17.27
N LYS A 230 -6.15 -13.00 16.12
CA LYS A 230 -6.84 -13.96 15.24
C LYS A 230 -5.86 -15.03 14.72
N VAL A 231 -6.21 -16.28 14.96
CA VAL A 231 -5.49 -17.46 14.47
C VAL A 231 -6.42 -18.44 13.78
N VAL A 232 -5.90 -19.16 12.81
CA VAL A 232 -6.57 -20.32 12.19
C VAL A 232 -5.77 -21.56 12.49
N MET A 233 -6.41 -22.54 13.12
CA MET A 233 -5.83 -23.86 13.39
C MET A 233 -6.04 -24.79 12.20
N ASP A 234 -5.27 -25.89 12.16
CA ASP A 234 -5.53 -27.00 11.25
C ASP A 234 -6.81 -27.76 11.63
N ASP A 235 -7.25 -28.68 10.76
CA ASP A 235 -8.50 -29.43 10.94
C ASP A 235 -8.53 -30.26 12.23
N TYR A 236 -7.35 -30.56 12.80
CA TYR A 236 -7.19 -31.31 14.06
C TYR A 236 -7.04 -30.41 15.29
N GLY A 237 -6.87 -29.10 15.13
CA GLY A 237 -6.70 -28.15 16.22
C GLY A 237 -5.33 -28.19 16.92
N TRP A 238 -4.31 -28.78 16.29
CA TRP A 238 -2.98 -28.99 16.88
C TRP A 238 -1.99 -27.90 16.50
N PHE A 239 -2.12 -27.36 15.29
CA PHE A 239 -1.14 -26.42 14.76
C PHE A 239 -1.81 -25.16 14.23
N VAL A 240 -1.20 -24.02 14.52
CA VAL A 240 -1.59 -22.74 13.92
C VAL A 240 -1.13 -22.74 12.46
N VAL A 241 -2.06 -22.61 11.54
CA VAL A 241 -1.83 -22.59 10.08
C VAL A 241 -1.66 -21.16 9.56
N ALA A 242 -2.40 -20.22 10.14
CA ALA A 242 -2.29 -18.80 9.84
C ALA A 242 -2.46 -17.94 11.10
N ASN A 243 -1.64 -16.90 11.23
CA ASN A 243 -1.71 -15.91 12.31
C ASN A 243 -1.37 -14.49 11.80
N TYR A 244 -1.28 -13.55 12.72
CA TYR A 244 -0.95 -12.16 12.43
C TYR A 244 0.33 -11.97 11.59
N LEU A 245 1.35 -12.81 11.71
CA LEU A 245 2.57 -12.68 10.91
C LEU A 245 2.36 -13.03 9.43
N ASP A 246 1.45 -13.97 9.14
CA ASP A 246 1.05 -14.25 7.76
C ASP A 246 0.25 -13.09 7.17
N HIS A 247 -0.69 -12.55 7.95
CA HIS A 247 -1.49 -11.41 7.53
C HIS A 247 -0.63 -10.16 7.31
N PHE A 248 0.27 -9.84 8.26
CA PHE A 248 1.26 -8.78 8.12
C PHE A 248 2.04 -8.93 6.82
N LEU A 249 2.61 -10.12 6.58
CA LEU A 249 3.43 -10.35 5.41
C LEU A 249 2.63 -10.17 4.12
N TYR A 250 1.36 -10.59 4.10
CA TYR A 250 0.50 -10.35 2.96
C TYR A 250 0.22 -8.85 2.75
N CYS A 251 -0.21 -8.13 3.80
CA CYS A 251 -0.58 -6.73 3.70
C CYS A 251 0.59 -5.79 3.38
N VAL A 252 1.83 -6.16 3.72
CA VAL A 252 2.98 -5.36 3.28
C VAL A 252 3.27 -5.48 1.78
N TRP A 253 2.79 -6.55 1.13
CA TRP A 253 2.89 -6.73 -0.32
C TRP A 253 1.66 -6.21 -1.07
N ASP A 254 0.48 -6.37 -0.48
CA ASP A 254 -0.79 -5.87 -1.04
C ASP A 254 -1.60 -5.09 0.02
N PRO A 255 -1.21 -3.85 0.34
CA PRO A 255 -1.83 -3.06 1.41
C PRO A 255 -3.24 -2.59 1.08
N ALA A 256 -3.67 -2.70 -0.18
CA ALA A 256 -5.00 -2.31 -0.63
C ALA A 256 -5.99 -3.48 -0.69
N ALA A 257 -5.56 -4.70 -0.35
CA ALA A 257 -6.40 -5.87 -0.41
C ALA A 257 -7.62 -5.78 0.53
N LEU A 258 -8.80 -6.08 -0.03
CA LEU A 258 -10.05 -6.19 0.74
C LEU A 258 -10.15 -7.49 1.55
N ALA A 259 -9.38 -8.51 1.18
CA ALA A 259 -9.21 -9.73 1.94
C ALA A 259 -7.90 -10.39 1.55
N ASP A 260 -7.16 -10.90 2.53
CA ASP A 260 -5.97 -11.68 2.25
C ASP A 260 -6.27 -13.04 1.61
N THR A 261 -5.27 -13.59 0.94
CA THR A 261 -5.34 -14.95 0.37
C THR A 261 -4.93 -16.03 1.38
N THR A 262 -4.60 -15.63 2.62
CA THR A 262 -4.29 -16.57 3.70
C THR A 262 -5.57 -17.25 4.18
N LYS A 263 -5.44 -18.15 5.16
CA LYS A 263 -6.62 -18.78 5.78
C LYS A 263 -7.40 -17.80 6.67
N LEU A 264 -6.85 -16.64 7.02
CA LEU A 264 -7.50 -15.64 7.88
C LEU A 264 -8.62 -14.88 7.16
N ARG A 265 -8.48 -14.64 5.85
CA ARG A 265 -9.43 -13.91 4.99
C ARG A 265 -9.79 -12.54 5.57
N THR A 266 -8.80 -11.79 6.02
CA THR A 266 -8.96 -10.48 6.66
C THR A 266 -8.53 -9.33 5.74
N PRO A 267 -9.19 -8.16 5.81
CA PRO A 267 -8.82 -6.98 5.01
C PRO A 267 -7.51 -6.36 5.46
N CYS A 268 -6.77 -5.74 4.54
CA CYS A 268 -5.57 -4.95 4.84
C CYS A 268 -5.84 -3.45 4.99
N LEU A 269 -7.03 -2.99 4.56
CA LEU A 269 -7.39 -1.59 4.67
C LEU A 269 -7.52 -1.16 6.13
N GLY A 270 -7.03 0.04 6.42
CA GLY A 270 -7.20 0.68 7.72
C GLY A 270 -8.63 1.10 7.97
N THR A 271 -8.95 1.43 9.22
CA THR A 271 -10.31 1.78 9.64
C THR A 271 -10.84 3.04 8.94
N PHE A 272 -9.96 3.91 8.44
CA PHE A 272 -10.28 5.09 7.63
C PHE A 272 -10.58 4.77 6.16
N GLY A 273 -10.50 3.51 5.75
CA GLY A 273 -10.86 3.03 4.40
C GLY A 273 -9.76 3.19 3.35
N GLY A 274 -8.51 3.39 3.76
CA GLY A 274 -7.36 3.47 2.85
C GLY A 274 -6.23 2.51 3.22
N PRO A 275 -5.29 2.27 2.28
CA PRO A 275 -4.13 1.42 2.51
C PRO A 275 -3.11 2.10 3.42
N VAL A 276 -2.39 1.30 4.19
CA VAL A 276 -1.18 1.73 4.92
C VAL A 276 0.03 1.13 4.23
N TYR A 277 0.92 1.96 3.71
CA TYR A 277 2.12 1.45 3.04
C TYR A 277 3.23 1.14 4.05
N PRO A 278 3.99 0.04 3.86
CA PRO A 278 5.04 -0.36 4.79
C PRO A 278 6.09 0.73 5.04
N SER A 279 6.44 1.50 4.00
CA SER A 279 7.43 2.58 4.09
C SER A 279 7.00 3.77 4.96
N LEU A 280 5.70 3.88 5.26
CA LEU A 280 5.13 4.89 6.17
C LEU A 280 5.03 4.39 7.61
N ALA A 281 4.91 3.08 7.82
CA ALA A 281 4.66 2.48 9.12
C ALA A 281 5.86 1.71 9.71
N LEU A 282 6.90 1.45 8.92
CA LEU A 282 8.11 0.72 9.31
C LEU A 282 9.37 1.46 8.92
N ARG A 283 10.44 1.28 9.71
CA ARG A 283 11.78 1.81 9.43
C ARG A 283 12.86 0.77 9.76
N ASP A 284 14.05 1.02 9.24
CA ASP A 284 15.27 0.25 9.50
C ASP A 284 15.20 -1.23 9.06
N TYR A 285 14.62 -1.49 7.89
CA TYR A 285 14.58 -2.81 7.22
C TYR A 285 15.53 -2.85 6.01
N GLN A 286 15.84 -4.06 5.52
CA GLN A 286 16.75 -4.28 4.40
C GLN A 286 15.98 -4.56 3.10
N GLY A 287 16.16 -3.73 2.07
CA GLY A 287 15.51 -3.94 0.77
C GLY A 287 13.98 -4.03 0.89
N GLN A 288 13.38 -5.11 0.40
CA GLN A 288 11.94 -5.40 0.55
C GLN A 288 11.66 -6.40 1.69
N GLU A 289 12.62 -6.64 2.58
CA GLU A 289 12.47 -7.57 3.69
C GLU A 289 11.82 -6.91 4.91
N TYR A 290 10.54 -6.53 4.80
CA TYR A 290 9.82 -5.76 5.83
C TYR A 290 9.79 -6.43 7.22
N TRP A 291 9.89 -7.76 7.30
CA TRP A 291 9.99 -8.52 8.55
C TRP A 291 11.30 -8.25 9.33
N THR A 292 12.28 -7.60 8.71
CA THR A 292 13.56 -7.22 9.34
C THR A 292 13.54 -5.82 9.97
N ALA A 293 12.42 -5.09 9.86
CA ALA A 293 12.28 -3.73 10.39
C ALA A 293 12.63 -3.67 11.89
N LYS A 294 13.28 -2.59 12.32
CA LYS A 294 13.70 -2.39 13.73
C LYS A 294 12.95 -1.27 14.43
N ALA A 295 12.08 -0.58 13.71
CA ALA A 295 11.33 0.56 14.19
C ALA A 295 9.89 0.53 13.66
N LEU A 296 8.93 0.75 14.57
CA LEU A 296 7.54 1.03 14.25
C LEU A 296 7.35 2.53 14.13
N VAL A 297 6.55 2.96 13.15
CA VAL A 297 6.13 4.35 12.96
C VAL A 297 4.62 4.43 13.08
N ILE A 298 4.15 5.37 13.92
CA ILE A 298 2.73 5.72 14.05
C ILE A 298 2.60 7.19 13.70
N THR A 299 1.72 7.51 12.76
CA THR A 299 1.45 8.89 12.32
C THR A 299 -0.01 9.23 12.49
N PHE A 300 -0.30 10.37 13.11
CA PHE A 300 -1.62 10.95 13.18
C PHE A 300 -1.68 12.19 12.28
N ASP A 301 -2.59 12.18 11.31
CA ASP A 301 -2.79 13.31 10.40
C ASP A 301 -3.92 14.20 10.92
N VAL A 302 -3.57 15.45 11.28
CA VAL A 302 -4.51 16.42 11.85
C VAL A 302 -4.66 17.65 10.96
N LEU A 303 -5.87 18.16 10.83
CA LEU A 303 -6.18 19.35 10.06
C LEU A 303 -5.63 20.60 10.74
N ASN A 304 -5.08 21.51 9.94
CA ASN A 304 -4.52 22.76 10.46
C ASN A 304 -5.64 23.68 10.97
N SER A 305 -5.83 23.76 12.29
CA SER A 305 -6.85 24.59 12.94
C SER A 305 -6.31 25.30 14.18
N LYS A 306 -7.08 26.23 14.77
CA LYS A 306 -6.71 26.83 16.06
C LYS A 306 -6.86 25.84 17.23
N LYS A 307 -7.75 24.84 17.10
CA LYS A 307 -8.02 23.80 18.09
C LYS A 307 -6.86 22.80 18.19
N VAL A 308 -6.21 22.50 17.06
CA VAL A 308 -5.14 21.48 16.96
C VAL A 308 -4.01 21.69 17.98
N LYS A 309 -3.63 22.96 18.24
CA LYS A 309 -2.54 23.30 19.16
C LYS A 309 -2.80 22.86 20.61
N ALA A 310 -4.07 22.84 21.03
CA ALA A 310 -4.44 22.37 22.37
C ALA A 310 -4.31 20.85 22.47
N TRP A 311 -4.75 20.12 21.43
CA TRP A 311 -4.59 18.67 21.37
C TRP A 311 -3.13 18.24 21.25
N GLU A 312 -2.33 18.90 20.40
CA GLU A 312 -0.88 18.67 20.27
C GLU A 312 -0.14 18.83 21.61
N LYS A 313 -0.59 19.77 22.46
CA LYS A 313 -0.04 19.94 23.82
C LYS A 313 -0.39 18.76 24.74
N SER A 314 -1.61 18.23 24.65
CA SER A 314 -2.05 17.03 25.38
C SER A 314 -1.26 15.79 24.93
N PHE A 315 -1.15 15.60 23.61
CA PHE A 315 -0.32 14.57 22.99
C PHE A 315 1.14 14.62 23.47
N TYR A 316 1.76 15.79 23.45
CA TYR A 316 3.14 15.96 23.91
C TYR A 316 3.32 15.61 25.39
N ALA A 317 2.40 16.06 26.25
CA ALA A 317 2.44 15.76 27.68
C ALA A 317 2.32 14.26 27.94
N PHE A 318 1.37 13.60 27.28
CA PHE A 318 1.17 12.16 27.34
C PHE A 318 2.41 11.39 26.89
N MET A 319 2.98 11.73 25.72
CA MET A 319 4.17 11.04 25.19
C MET A 319 5.41 11.23 26.07
N LYS A 320 5.55 12.40 26.70
CA LYS A 320 6.63 12.66 27.65
C LYS A 320 6.54 11.77 28.89
N GLU A 321 5.35 11.59 29.43
CA GLU A 321 5.10 10.68 30.55
C GLU A 321 5.32 9.22 30.13
N TYR A 322 4.71 8.79 29.02
CA TYR A 322 4.84 7.42 28.51
C TYR A 322 6.31 7.02 28.28
N LYS A 323 7.11 7.90 27.69
CA LYS A 323 8.56 7.68 27.50
C LYS A 323 9.32 7.57 28.83
N THR A 324 8.88 8.27 29.87
CA THR A 324 9.50 8.22 31.20
C THR A 324 9.21 6.90 31.92
N LEU A 325 8.01 6.34 31.72
CA LEU A 325 7.59 5.05 32.27
C LEU A 325 8.22 3.86 31.53
N ASN A 326 8.43 3.97 30.22
CA ASN A 326 8.94 2.88 29.37
C ASN A 326 10.40 3.10 28.94
N LYS A 327 11.33 3.13 29.91
CA LYS A 327 12.77 3.45 29.70
C LYS A 327 13.55 2.39 28.93
N ASP A 328 13.00 1.21 28.78
CA ASP A 328 13.55 0.11 27.99
C ASP A 328 13.33 0.31 26.47
N LEU A 329 12.35 1.14 26.10
CA LEU A 329 12.05 1.50 24.73
C LEU A 329 12.82 2.76 24.30
N ASP A 330 13.26 2.78 23.05
CA ASP A 330 13.72 4.00 22.40
C ASP A 330 12.56 4.64 21.63
N ILE A 331 11.97 5.68 22.23
CA ILE A 331 10.81 6.40 21.71
C ILE A 331 11.22 7.81 21.31
N THR A 332 10.96 8.17 20.06
CA THR A 332 11.07 9.53 19.54
C THR A 332 9.71 9.96 19.01
N TYR A 333 9.28 11.18 19.31
CA TYR A 333 7.99 11.70 18.85
C TYR A 333 8.13 13.16 18.42
N PHE A 334 7.37 13.54 17.41
CA PHE A 334 7.42 14.85 16.77
C PHE A 334 6.03 15.48 16.76
N SER A 335 6.00 16.76 17.11
CA SER A 335 4.81 17.60 17.03
C SER A 335 5.15 18.92 16.39
N LYS A 336 4.27 19.46 15.55
CA LYS A 336 4.53 20.76 14.89
C LYS A 336 4.57 21.93 15.89
N VAL A 337 4.11 21.75 17.13
CA VAL A 337 4.30 22.74 18.21
C VAL A 337 5.77 22.84 18.64
N THR A 338 6.54 21.76 18.53
CA THR A 338 7.88 21.65 19.13
C THR A 338 9.01 21.64 18.11
N THR A 339 8.72 21.42 16.82
CA THR A 339 9.76 21.30 15.78
C THR A 339 9.62 22.39 14.71
N PRO A 340 10.65 23.22 14.48
CA PRO A 340 10.69 24.11 13.32
C PRO A 340 10.55 23.32 12.01
N SER A 341 9.80 23.86 11.05
CA SER A 341 9.33 23.15 9.84
C SER A 341 10.44 22.51 8.99
N TYR A 342 11.67 22.99 9.10
CA TYR A 342 12.84 22.52 8.37
C TYR A 342 13.53 21.28 8.99
N LEU A 343 13.33 20.99 10.28
CA LEU A 343 13.98 19.85 10.96
C LEU A 343 13.18 18.54 10.78
N VAL A 344 11.85 18.61 10.71
CA VAL A 344 10.97 17.45 10.50
C VAL A 344 11.27 16.74 9.17
N HIS A 345 11.52 17.50 8.10
CA HIS A 345 11.80 16.92 6.79
C HIS A 345 13.18 16.27 6.69
N LEU A 346 14.18 16.78 7.41
CA LEU A 346 15.55 16.27 7.35
C LEU A 346 15.73 14.97 8.13
N GLU A 347 15.12 14.81 9.31
CA GLU A 347 15.27 13.57 10.10
C GLU A 347 14.41 12.41 9.57
N ILE A 348 13.27 12.72 8.93
CA ILE A 348 12.43 11.72 8.25
C ILE A 348 13.11 11.15 7.00
N ILE A 349 13.92 11.96 6.29
CA ILE A 349 14.61 11.54 5.06
C ILE A 349 15.99 10.93 5.36
N TYR A 350 16.75 11.47 6.33
CA TYR A 350 18.17 11.11 6.51
C TYR A 350 18.48 10.22 7.71
N GLY A 351 17.53 9.97 8.62
CA GLY A 351 17.78 9.21 9.84
C GLY A 351 18.77 9.92 10.78
N SER A 352 18.68 9.62 12.07
CA SER A 352 19.58 10.21 13.07
C SER A 352 21.04 9.82 12.80
N LYS A 353 21.79 10.71 12.16
CA LYS A 353 23.25 10.77 12.22
C LYS A 353 23.65 12.12 12.78
N ASN A 354 23.46 12.30 14.09
CA ASN A 354 24.16 13.34 14.84
C ASN A 354 24.91 12.69 16.00
N ASN A 355 26.09 12.16 15.68
CA ASN A 355 27.19 12.11 16.63
C ASN A 355 28.13 13.26 16.27
N VAL A 356 27.69 14.50 16.52
CA VAL A 356 28.58 15.65 16.54
C VAL A 356 29.20 15.64 17.94
N ARG A 357 30.39 15.06 18.04
CA ARG A 357 31.27 15.29 19.19
C ARG A 357 31.63 16.76 19.22
N SER A 358 31.16 17.44 20.27
CA SER A 358 31.82 18.62 20.81
C SER A 358 32.99 18.14 21.66
N GLU A 359 34.21 18.24 21.11
CA GLU A 359 35.49 18.65 21.71
C GLU A 359 36.65 18.30 20.77
#